data_AF-A0A7V9CPJ4-F1
#
_entry.id   AF-A0A7V9CPJ4-F1
#
_cell.length_a   1.000
_cell.length_b   1.000
_cell.length_c   1.000
_cell.angle_alpha   90.00
_cell.angle_beta   90.00
_cell.angle_gamma   90.00
#
_symmetry.space_group_name_H-M   'P 1'
#
loop_
_entity.id
_entity.type
_entity.pdbx_description
1 polymer ?
#
loop_
_entity_poly.entity_id
_entity_poly.type
_entity_poly.pdbx_seq_one_letter_code
_entity_poly.pdbx_strand_id
1 'polypeptide(L)' 'MVLGRYGGTMNAGGAMLDAPFCHVYRFLDDKAVTFQQYTDTAQWTRLMK' A
#
# COMPACT_ATOMS: atom_id res chain seq x y z
N MET A 1 -13.13 5.36 -0.68
CA MET A 1 -11.69 5.50 -0.35
C MET A 1 -11.44 4.76 0.93
N VAL A 2 -10.34 4.01 1.01
CA VAL A 2 -9.94 3.27 2.21
C VAL A 2 -8.60 3.82 2.69
N LEU A 3 -8.48 4.08 3.98
CA LEU A 3 -7.25 4.51 4.63
C LEU A 3 -6.75 3.38 5.52
N GLY A 4 -5.43 3.21 5.61
CA GLY A 4 -4.86 2.19 6.47
C GLY A 4 -3.34 2.26 6.57
N ARG A 5 -2.77 1.21 7.15
CA ARG A 5 -1.32 1.03 7.25
C ARG A 5 -0.95 -0.37 6.76
N TYR A 6 0.09 -0.44 5.94
CA TYR A 6 0.78 -1.70 5.67
C TYR A 6 1.76 -1.98 6.80
N GLY A 7 1.59 -3.13 7.45
CA GLY A 7 2.59 -3.71 8.34
C GLY A 7 3.13 -4.99 7.73
N GLY A 8 4.45 -5.22 7.85
CA GLY A 8 5.06 -6.45 7.36
C GLY A 8 6.56 -6.52 7.62
N THR A 9 7.15 -7.67 7.33
CA THR A 9 8.60 -7.90 7.43
C THR A 9 9.13 -8.27 6.06
N MET A 10 10.16 -7.57 5.58
CA MET A 10 10.80 -7.88 4.31
C MET A 10 11.49 -9.24 4.38
N ASN A 11 11.20 -10.11 3.41
CA ASN A 11 11.82 -11.43 3.33
C ASN A 11 13.36 -11.30 3.23
N ALA A 12 13.83 -10.33 2.44
CA ALA A 12 15.23 -9.95 2.39
C ALA A 12 15.54 -9.01 3.56
N GLY A 13 16.53 -9.38 4.38
CA GLY A 13 17.05 -8.52 5.45
C GLY A 13 16.18 -8.38 6.70
N GLY A 14 14.93 -8.86 6.70
CA GLY A 14 14.07 -8.85 7.88
C GLY A 14 13.59 -7.46 8.30
N ALA A 15 13.73 -6.45 7.44
CA ALA A 15 13.38 -5.08 7.79
C ALA A 15 11.86 -4.91 7.94
N MET A 16 11.44 -4.15 8.96
CA MET A 16 10.02 -3.93 9.24
C MET A 16 9.46 -2.78 8.41
N LEU A 17 8.36 -3.04 7.71
CA LEU A 17 7.54 -2.06 7.02
C LEU A 17 6.43 -1.56 7.94
N ASP A 18 6.22 -0.25 7.93
CA ASP A 18 5.06 0.39 8.55
C ASP A 18 4.69 1.66 7.76
N ALA A 19 3.91 1.48 6.69
CA ALA A 19 3.63 2.51 5.68
C ALA A 19 2.15 2.91 5.68
N PRO A 20 1.80 4.21 5.78
CA PRO A 20 0.43 4.65 5.55
C PRO A 20 0.03 4.40 4.09
N PHE A 21 -1.25 4.11 3.84
CA PHE A 21 -1.80 4.04 2.49
C PHE A 21 -3.18 4.67 2.38
N CYS A 22 -3.51 5.06 1.15
CA CYS A 22 -4.84 5.38 0.68
C CYS A 22 -5.14 4.58 -0.59
N HIS A 23 -6.26 3.86 -0.59
CA HIS A 23 -6.80 3.19 -1.78
C HIS A 23 -8.05 3.91 -2.26
N VAL A 24 -8.00 4.36 -3.51
CA VAL A 24 -9.13 4.97 -4.20
C VAL A 24 -9.71 3.95 -5.16
N TYR A 25 -10.97 3.62 -4.95
CA TYR A 25 -11.75 2.77 -5.84
C TYR A 25 -12.85 3.59 -6.51
N ARG A 26 -13.15 3.27 -7.77
CA ARG A 26 -14.43 3.64 -8.40
C ARG A 26 -15.21 2.38 -8.68
N PHE A 27 -16.51 2.44 -8.45
CA PHE A 27 -17.44 1.35 -8.72
C PHE A 27 -18.37 1.76 -9.86
N LEU A 28 -18.69 0.80 -10.73
CA LEU A 28 -19.81 0.85 -11.64
C LEU A 28 -20.71 -0.33 -11.24
N ASP A 29 -21.94 -0.03 -10.84
CA ASP A 29 -22.83 -0.99 -10.19
C ASP A 29 -22.15 -1.68 -8.99
N ASP A 30 -22.14 -3.01 -8.95
CA ASP A 30 -21.55 -3.81 -7.90
C ASP A 30 -20.07 -4.17 -8.15
N LYS A 31 -19.44 -3.61 -9.18
CA LYS A 31 -18.07 -3.93 -9.58
C LYS A 31 -17.11 -2.77 -9.38
N ALA A 32 -15.97 -3.05 -8.74
CA ALA A 32 -14.84 -2.13 -8.73
C ALA A 32 -14.21 -2.07 -10.13
N VAL A 33 -14.24 -0.89 -10.77
CA VAL A 33 -13.74 -0.69 -12.14
C VAL A 33 -12.39 0.01 -12.19
N THR A 34 -11.97 0.67 -11.11
CA THR A 34 -10.63 1.25 -11.01
C THR A 34 -10.10 1.11 -9.59
N PHE A 35 -8.78 1.05 -9.49
CA PHE A 35 -8.02 1.06 -8.25
C PHE A 35 -6.80 1.95 -8.41
N GLN A 36 -6.59 2.88 -7.47
CA GLN A 36 -5.39 3.69 -7.37
C GLN A 36 -4.86 3.63 -5.94
N GLN A 37 -3.57 3.36 -5.79
CA GLN A 37 -2.87 3.37 -4.51
C GLN A 37 -2.03 4.63 -4.35
N TYR A 38 -2.04 5.18 -3.15
CA TYR A 38 -1.05 6.12 -2.65
C TYR A 38 -0.47 5.55 -1.35
N THR A 39 0.85 5.55 -1.20
CA THR A 39 1.54 5.05 0.00
C THR A 39 2.91 5.72 0.13
N ASP A 40 3.59 5.53 1.27
CA ASP A 40 4.98 5.97 1.48
C ASP A 40 5.95 5.10 0.67
N THR A 41 6.05 5.39 -0.62
CA THR A 41 6.97 4.68 -1.53
C THR A 41 8.44 4.91 -1.17
N ALA A 42 8.78 5.99 -0.47
CA ALA A 42 10.15 6.23 -0.02
C ALA A 42 10.58 5.20 1.04
N GLN A 43 9.70 4.83 1.98
CA GLN A 43 9.96 3.72 2.90
C GLN A 43 10.10 2.40 2.14
N TRP A 44 9.17 2.08 1.24
CA TRP A 44 9.24 0.87 0.43
C TRP A 44 10.58 0.76 -0.31
N THR A 45 10.99 1.80 -1.02
CA THR A 45 12.28 1.81 -1.74
C THR A 45 13.48 1.68 -0.82
N ARG A 46 13.44 2.23 0.40
CA ARG A 46 14.53 2.07 1.39
C ARG A 46 14.63 0.62 1.89
N LEU A 47 13.50 -0.07 2.08
CA LEU A 47 13.45 -1.41 2.66
C LEU A 47 13.64 -2.55 1.64
N MET A 48 13.41 -2.27 0.36
CA MET A 48 13.57 -3.27 -0.73
C MET A 48 14.98 -3.29 -1.36
N LYS A 49 15.88 -2.40 -0.93
CA LYS A 49 17.30 -2.45 -1.32
C LYS A 49 18.04 -3.46 -0.45
#